data_AF-Q39NU0-F1
#
_entry.id   AF-Q39NU0-F1
#
_cell.length_a   1.000
_cell.length_b   1.000
_cell.length_c   1.000
_cell.angle_alpha   90.00
_cell.angle_beta   90.00
_cell.angle_gamma   90.00
#
_symmetry.space_group_name_H-M   'P 1'
#
loop_
_entity.id
_entity.type
_entity.pdbx_description
1 polymer ?
#
loop_
_entity_poly.entity_id
_entity_poly.type
_entity_poly.pdbx_seq_one_letter_code
_entity_poly.pdbx_strand_id
1 'polypeptide(L)'
;MKRAWIIGVVVVAAVSAAGVLFGRDLYGYYRFGKALDREVDALKADAGPWPQPQETCFICHGPRGQSGNGGYPALSGQPAAYLEAQLRAFASDRRPDPSMGPLARGMDEQQMKLLAAYFARQAPVQNEKIRVDAALAARGMTVVQARSCVACHGAGLAGNERAPRLAGQGEAYLADQLVAFRAGKRHDETGAMNGVAAALSDEDIRAVAHYLASIVPAHAAAATASTDRAPRLANHDEADLVKQITAIKTGNRADSASAMHAAVARLSGDDIRAVAYYLANVSSGHEGGSVR
;
A
#
# COMPACT_ATOMS: atom_id res chain seq x y z
N MET A 1 3.94 -19.73 62.74
CA MET A 1 3.12 -20.35 61.66
C MET A 1 1.98 -19.45 61.18
N LYS A 2 1.05 -18.97 62.04
CA LYS A 2 -0.10 -18.14 61.61
C LYS A 2 0.25 -16.83 60.89
N ARG A 3 1.27 -16.10 61.35
CA ARG A 3 1.73 -14.85 60.71
C ARG A 3 2.26 -15.07 59.29
N ALA A 4 3.03 -16.14 59.08
CA ALA A 4 3.56 -16.48 57.76
C ALA A 4 2.44 -16.85 56.77
N TRP A 5 1.40 -17.56 57.25
CA TRP A 5 0.23 -17.90 56.43
C TRP A 5 -0.59 -16.66 56.02
N ILE A 6 -0.84 -15.74 56.95
CA ILE A 6 -1.57 -14.49 56.66
C ILE A 6 -0.82 -13.63 55.64
N ILE A 7 0.50 -13.49 55.80
CA ILE A 7 1.35 -12.77 54.84
C ILE A 7 1.26 -13.43 53.46
N GLY A 8 1.34 -14.76 53.38
CA GLY A 8 1.20 -15.50 52.12
C GLY A 8 -0.13 -15.24 51.42
N VAL A 9 -1.25 -15.26 52.16
CA VAL A 9 -2.59 -14.99 51.60
C VAL A 9 -2.71 -13.56 51.09
N VAL A 10 -2.22 -12.57 51.84
CA VAL A 10 -2.27 -11.16 51.42
C VAL A 10 -1.46 -10.91 50.16
N VAL A 11 -0.26 -11.50 50.05
CA VAL A 11 0.59 -11.39 48.86
C VAL A 11 -0.10 -12.00 47.63
N VAL A 12 -0.68 -13.20 47.76
CA VAL A 12 -1.39 -13.86 46.66
C VAL A 12 -2.61 -13.04 46.20
N ALA A 13 -3.38 -12.48 47.15
CA ALA A 13 -4.53 -11.64 46.84
C ALA A 13 -4.11 -10.34 46.13
N ALA A 14 -3.03 -9.69 46.58
CA ALA A 14 -2.50 -8.49 45.95
C ALA A 14 -1.97 -8.74 44.53
N VAL A 15 -1.23 -9.83 44.31
CA VAL A 15 -0.74 -10.22 42.97
C VAL A 15 -1.90 -10.58 42.04
N SER A 16 -2.91 -11.29 42.55
CA SER A 16 -4.11 -11.63 41.77
C SER A 16 -4.91 -10.39 41.38
N ALA A 17 -5.12 -9.46 42.32
CA ALA A 17 -5.77 -8.18 42.04
C ALA A 17 -4.97 -7.34 41.03
N ALA A 18 -3.65 -7.28 41.16
CA ALA A 18 -2.79 -6.60 40.19
C ALA A 18 -2.85 -7.27 38.80
N GLY A 19 -2.88 -8.61 38.73
CA GLY A 19 -3.05 -9.35 37.47
C GLY A 19 -4.41 -9.11 36.81
N VAL A 20 -5.49 -8.99 37.59
CA VAL A 20 -6.83 -8.66 37.07
C VAL A 20 -6.90 -7.21 36.60
N LEU A 21 -6.34 -6.27 37.38
CA LEU A 21 -6.41 -4.83 37.08
C LEU A 21 -5.46 -4.41 35.96
N PHE A 22 -4.23 -4.94 35.93
CA PHE A 22 -3.17 -4.50 35.02
C PHE A 22 -2.69 -5.58 34.05
N GLY A 23 -3.01 -6.86 34.27
CA GLY A 23 -2.50 -7.96 33.45
C GLY A 23 -2.94 -7.90 31.99
N ARG A 24 -4.16 -7.41 31.72
CA ARG A 24 -4.65 -7.21 30.34
C ARG A 24 -3.83 -6.16 29.61
N ASP A 25 -3.57 -5.02 30.26
CA ASP A 25 -2.83 -3.92 29.66
C ASP A 25 -1.35 -4.29 29.50
N LEU A 26 -0.74 -4.96 30.48
CA LEU A 26 0.62 -5.52 30.39
C LEU A 26 0.75 -6.54 29.24
N TYR A 27 -0.22 -7.42 29.09
CA TYR A 27 -0.25 -8.37 27.96
C TYR A 27 -0.43 -7.64 26.62
N GLY A 28 -1.25 -6.59 26.58
CA GLY A 28 -1.38 -5.69 25.44
C GLY A 28 -0.05 -5.04 25.05
N TYR A 29 0.67 -4.46 26.01
CA TYR A 29 1.99 -3.87 25.80
C TYR A 29 3.01 -4.90 25.31
N TYR A 30 3.05 -6.09 25.90
CA TYR A 30 3.94 -7.17 25.45
C TYR A 30 3.64 -7.56 23.99
N ARG A 31 2.37 -7.71 23.64
CA ARG A 31 1.94 -8.03 22.28
C ARG A 31 2.27 -6.93 21.28
N PHE A 32 2.08 -5.68 21.67
CA PHE A 32 2.47 -4.52 20.87
C PHE A 32 3.98 -4.48 20.66
N GLY A 33 4.79 -4.69 21.71
CA GLY A 33 6.25 -4.78 21.61
C GLY A 33 6.70 -5.87 20.63
N LYS A 34 6.13 -7.08 20.74
CA LYS A 34 6.41 -8.16 19.78
C LYS A 34 5.97 -7.85 18.35
N ALA A 35 4.92 -7.06 18.16
CA ALA A 35 4.50 -6.62 16.83
C ALA A 35 5.47 -5.58 16.26
N LEU A 36 5.91 -4.63 17.09
CA LEU A 36 6.91 -3.62 16.73
C LEU A 36 8.24 -4.27 16.36
N ASP A 37 8.73 -5.24 17.15
CA ASP A 37 9.98 -5.96 16.86
C ASP A 37 9.92 -6.65 15.49
N ARG A 38 8.80 -7.30 15.16
CA ARG A 38 8.60 -7.96 13.87
C ARG A 38 8.63 -6.97 12.70
N GLU A 39 8.02 -5.80 12.86
CA GLU A 39 8.03 -4.77 11.83
C GLU A 39 9.44 -4.19 11.65
N VAL A 40 10.16 -3.94 12.75
CA VAL A 40 11.55 -3.48 12.72
C VAL A 40 12.46 -4.50 12.04
N ASP A 41 12.30 -5.79 12.33
CA ASP A 41 13.07 -6.85 11.68
C ASP A 41 12.73 -6.98 10.20
N ALA A 42 11.45 -6.85 9.82
CA ALA A 42 11.03 -6.82 8.42
C ALA A 42 11.61 -5.61 7.68
N LEU A 43 11.58 -4.42 8.28
CA LEU A 43 12.18 -3.19 7.73
C LEU A 43 13.70 -3.31 7.59
N LYS A 44 14.40 -3.94 8.53
CA LYS A 44 15.85 -4.20 8.41
C LYS A 44 16.15 -5.19 7.29
N ALA A 45 15.35 -6.25 7.17
CA ALA A 45 15.51 -7.26 6.12
C ALA A 45 15.24 -6.66 4.74
N ASP A 46 14.22 -5.81 4.62
CA ASP A 46 13.91 -5.12 3.38
C ASP A 46 14.96 -4.05 3.08
N ALA A 47 15.17 -3.14 4.00
CA ALA A 47 15.69 -1.82 3.69
C ALA A 47 17.14 -1.61 4.17
N GLY A 48 17.73 -2.64 4.77
CA GLY A 48 19.12 -2.66 5.25
C GLY A 48 19.32 -2.00 6.61
N PRO A 49 20.59 -1.90 7.06
CA PRO A 49 20.96 -1.21 8.29
C PRO A 49 20.57 0.27 8.24
N TRP A 50 20.31 0.85 9.41
CA TRP A 50 20.05 2.28 9.54
C TRP A 50 21.33 3.12 9.33
N PRO A 51 21.22 4.36 8.78
CA PRO A 51 19.99 5.04 8.36
C PRO A 51 19.41 4.54 7.03
N GLN A 52 18.09 4.63 6.90
CA GLN A 52 17.29 4.06 5.81
C GLN A 52 16.85 5.16 4.82
N PRO A 53 17.58 5.42 3.71
CA PRO A 53 17.28 6.57 2.83
C PRO A 53 15.91 6.52 2.15
N GLN A 54 15.33 5.32 2.02
CA GLN A 54 13.99 5.07 1.48
C GLN A 54 12.87 5.68 2.33
N GLU A 55 13.11 5.97 3.61
CA GLU A 55 12.08 6.51 4.48
C GLU A 55 11.68 7.93 4.10
N THR A 56 12.60 8.75 3.61
CA THR A 56 12.22 10.09 3.14
C THR A 56 11.30 10.01 1.91
N CYS A 57 11.37 8.93 1.14
CA CYS A 57 10.58 8.76 -0.08
C CYS A 57 9.09 8.49 0.19
N PHE A 58 8.75 7.88 1.34
CA PHE A 58 7.35 7.48 1.61
C PHE A 58 6.42 8.69 1.77
N ILE A 59 6.95 9.87 2.11
CA ILE A 59 6.15 11.08 2.33
C ILE A 59 5.32 11.43 1.08
N CYS A 60 5.87 11.21 -0.11
CA CYS A 60 5.19 11.48 -1.38
C CYS A 60 4.80 10.17 -2.10
N HIS A 61 5.71 9.19 -2.12
CA HIS A 61 5.52 7.94 -2.85
C HIS A 61 4.82 6.85 -2.04
N GLY A 62 4.48 7.14 -0.78
CA GLY A 62 3.78 6.25 0.14
C GLY A 62 4.59 5.04 0.61
N PRO A 63 4.05 4.26 1.57
CA PRO A 63 4.73 3.10 2.14
C PRO A 63 5.11 2.10 1.04
N ARG A 64 6.36 1.63 1.05
CA ARG A 64 6.91 0.71 0.02
C ARG A 64 6.78 1.25 -1.42
N GLY A 65 6.68 2.56 -1.60
CA GLY A 65 6.56 3.20 -2.92
C GLY A 65 5.16 3.08 -3.53
N GLN A 66 4.14 2.85 -2.69
CA GLN A 66 2.74 2.87 -3.07
C GLN A 66 2.07 4.16 -2.59
N SER A 67 1.89 5.13 -3.48
CA SER A 67 1.51 6.49 -3.08
C SER A 67 0.06 6.57 -2.59
N GLY A 68 -0.87 5.86 -3.24
CA GLY A 68 -2.30 6.06 -2.98
C GLY A 68 -2.89 7.29 -3.68
N ASN A 69 -2.04 8.15 -4.27
CA ASN A 69 -2.41 9.40 -4.93
C ASN A 69 -2.03 9.36 -6.42
N GLY A 70 -2.95 9.70 -7.32
CA GLY A 70 -2.72 9.69 -8.77
C GLY A 70 -1.65 10.64 -9.30
N GLY A 71 -1.30 11.69 -8.56
CA GLY A 71 -0.29 12.68 -8.97
C GLY A 71 1.15 12.27 -8.62
N TYR A 72 1.35 11.52 -7.55
CA TYR A 72 2.67 10.98 -7.20
C TYR A 72 2.82 9.57 -7.75
N PRO A 73 3.89 9.25 -8.49
CA PRO A 73 4.00 7.95 -9.13
C PRO A 73 4.24 6.83 -8.10
N ALA A 74 3.60 5.68 -8.31
CA ALA A 74 3.98 4.42 -7.70
C ALA A 74 5.39 4.02 -8.17
N LEU A 75 6.27 3.77 -7.21
CA LEU A 75 7.61 3.23 -7.42
C LEU A 75 7.64 1.71 -7.28
N SER A 76 6.67 1.14 -6.55
CA SER A 76 6.57 -0.30 -6.28
C SER A 76 6.55 -1.12 -7.58
N GLY A 77 7.46 -2.07 -7.70
CA GLY A 77 7.57 -2.96 -8.86
C GLY A 77 7.93 -2.24 -10.16
N GLN A 78 8.48 -1.03 -10.11
CA GLN A 78 9.12 -0.43 -11.29
C GLN A 78 10.47 -1.09 -11.56
N PRO A 79 10.91 -1.19 -12.83
CA PRO A 79 12.22 -1.75 -13.16
C PRO A 79 13.35 -0.98 -12.47
N ALA A 80 14.28 -1.69 -11.80
CA ALA A 80 15.37 -1.05 -11.05
C ALA A 80 16.24 -0.14 -11.94
N ALA A 81 16.61 -0.61 -13.14
CA ALA A 81 17.37 0.19 -14.10
C ALA A 81 16.64 1.48 -14.49
N TYR A 82 15.32 1.43 -14.67
CA TYR A 82 14.52 2.62 -14.93
C TYR A 82 14.53 3.59 -13.74
N LEU A 83 14.30 3.10 -12.51
CA LEU A 83 14.31 3.94 -11.31
C LEU A 83 15.66 4.63 -11.11
N GLU A 84 16.76 3.89 -11.26
CA GLU A 84 18.12 4.41 -11.18
C GLU A 84 18.36 5.50 -12.25
N ALA A 85 17.96 5.24 -13.50
CA ALA A 85 18.06 6.22 -14.58
C ALA A 85 17.25 7.49 -14.31
N GLN A 86 16.05 7.37 -13.72
CA GLN A 86 15.24 8.54 -13.37
C GLN A 86 15.86 9.35 -12.22
N LEU A 87 16.37 8.70 -11.17
CA LEU A 87 17.07 9.38 -10.08
C LEU A 87 18.28 10.16 -10.60
N ARG A 88 19.10 9.55 -11.48
CA ARG A 88 20.20 10.24 -12.15
C ARG A 88 19.71 11.42 -13.00
N ALA A 89 18.61 11.25 -13.73
CA ALA A 89 18.06 12.31 -14.58
C ALA A 89 17.56 13.51 -13.75
N PHE A 90 16.95 13.28 -12.58
CA PHE A 90 16.58 14.34 -11.64
C PHE A 90 17.82 15.02 -11.04
N ALA A 91 18.82 14.23 -10.62
CA ALA A 91 20.05 14.75 -10.04
C ALA A 91 20.83 15.64 -11.04
N SER A 92 20.86 15.24 -12.32
CA SER A 92 21.56 15.94 -13.38
C SER A 92 20.72 16.99 -14.12
N ASP A 93 19.51 17.30 -13.64
CA ASP A 93 18.55 18.23 -14.25
C ASP A 93 18.12 17.88 -15.70
N ARG A 94 18.41 16.65 -16.16
CA ARG A 94 17.90 16.13 -17.46
C ARG A 94 16.40 15.84 -17.40
N ARG A 95 15.86 15.68 -16.19
CA ARG A 95 14.43 15.65 -15.91
C ARG A 95 14.17 16.69 -14.82
N PRO A 96 13.90 17.97 -15.18
CA PRO A 96 13.69 19.01 -14.19
C PRO A 96 12.39 18.77 -13.44
N ASP A 97 12.47 18.76 -12.11
CA ASP A 97 11.31 18.66 -11.21
C ASP A 97 11.63 19.37 -9.89
N PRO A 98 10.78 20.30 -9.42
CA PRO A 98 11.06 21.11 -8.24
C PRO A 98 11.06 20.31 -6.94
N SER A 99 10.39 19.14 -6.91
CA SER A 99 10.31 18.29 -5.73
C SER A 99 11.43 17.24 -5.74
N MET A 100 11.59 16.51 -6.85
CA MET A 100 12.54 15.40 -6.95
C MET A 100 13.98 15.83 -7.24
N GLY A 101 14.19 16.97 -7.91
CA GLY A 101 15.53 17.47 -8.23
C GLY A 101 16.43 17.68 -7.02
N PRO A 102 16.02 18.46 -6.00
CA PRO A 102 16.79 18.66 -4.77
C PRO A 102 17.07 17.37 -4.01
N LEU A 103 16.09 16.46 -3.96
CA LEU A 103 16.24 15.17 -3.29
C LEU A 103 17.27 14.29 -3.99
N ALA A 104 17.19 14.18 -5.32
CA ALA A 104 18.09 13.35 -6.11
C ALA A 104 19.53 13.86 -6.11
N ARG A 105 19.74 15.19 -6.09
CA ARG A 105 21.09 15.80 -5.98
C ARG A 105 21.80 15.50 -4.66
N GLY A 106 21.05 15.20 -3.61
CA GLY A 106 21.60 14.81 -2.31
C GLY A 106 22.03 13.35 -2.22
N MET A 107 21.82 12.55 -3.27
CA MET A 107 22.13 11.12 -3.29
C MET A 107 23.41 10.83 -4.07
N ASP A 108 24.21 9.87 -3.60
CA ASP A 108 25.25 9.24 -4.40
C ASP A 108 24.72 8.06 -5.23
N GLU A 109 25.57 7.54 -6.11
CA GLU A 109 25.25 6.41 -7.01
C GLU A 109 24.86 5.13 -6.25
N GLN A 110 25.49 4.87 -5.10
CA GLN A 110 25.19 3.69 -4.31
C GLN A 110 23.80 3.81 -3.67
N GLN A 111 23.45 4.97 -3.14
CA GLN A 111 22.14 5.27 -2.59
C GLN A 111 21.06 5.17 -3.66
N MET A 112 21.27 5.73 -4.87
CA MET A 112 20.31 5.60 -5.97
C MET A 112 20.06 4.14 -6.34
N LYS A 113 21.12 3.33 -6.43
CA LYS A 113 21.01 1.91 -6.75
C LYS A 113 20.30 1.12 -5.65
N LEU A 114 20.57 1.41 -4.38
CA LEU A 114 19.91 0.78 -3.25
C LEU A 114 18.40 1.08 -3.23
N LEU A 115 18.03 2.34 -3.46
CA LEU A 115 16.62 2.76 -3.54
C LEU A 115 15.92 2.14 -4.74
N ALA A 116 16.56 2.12 -5.90
CA ALA A 116 16.04 1.48 -7.11
C ALA A 116 15.78 -0.01 -6.88
N ALA A 117 16.75 -0.73 -6.31
CA ALA A 117 16.59 -2.14 -5.95
C ALA A 117 15.48 -2.34 -4.90
N TYR A 118 15.38 -1.43 -3.92
CA TYR A 118 14.36 -1.47 -2.89
C TYR A 118 12.94 -1.40 -3.46
N PHE A 119 12.64 -0.41 -4.31
CA PHE A 119 11.30 -0.23 -4.84
C PHE A 119 10.96 -1.26 -5.92
N ALA A 120 11.95 -1.70 -6.71
CA ALA A 120 11.75 -2.68 -7.78
C ALA A 120 11.25 -4.04 -7.29
N ARG A 121 11.64 -4.46 -6.08
CA ARG A 121 11.18 -5.74 -5.51
C ARG A 121 9.84 -5.66 -4.78
N GLN A 122 9.28 -4.46 -4.60
CA GLN A 122 7.97 -4.31 -3.96
C GLN A 122 6.88 -4.82 -4.91
N ALA A 123 5.84 -5.44 -4.36
CA ALA A 123 4.73 -5.93 -5.16
C ALA A 123 4.00 -4.74 -5.83
N PRO A 124 3.86 -4.71 -7.17
CA PRO A 124 3.12 -3.66 -7.83
C PRO A 124 1.62 -3.83 -7.58
N VAL A 125 0.97 -2.73 -7.24
CA VAL A 125 -0.49 -2.61 -7.13
C VAL A 125 -0.93 -1.35 -7.87
N GLN A 126 -2.24 -1.18 -8.05
CA GLN A 126 -2.77 0.07 -8.60
C GLN A 126 -2.44 1.22 -7.66
N ASN A 127 -1.85 2.29 -8.18
CA ASN A 127 -1.39 3.42 -7.37
C ASN A 127 -2.54 4.12 -6.67
N GLU A 128 -3.70 4.20 -7.32
CA GLU A 128 -4.91 4.78 -6.76
C GLU A 128 -6.15 3.94 -7.13
N LYS A 129 -7.24 4.12 -6.39
CA LYS A 129 -8.53 3.54 -6.76
C LYS A 129 -9.28 4.54 -7.62
N ILE A 130 -9.44 4.22 -8.89
CA ILE A 130 -10.26 5.04 -9.81
C ILE A 130 -11.64 4.44 -10.02
N ARG A 131 -12.64 5.30 -10.23
CA ARG A 131 -13.91 4.90 -10.81
C ARG A 131 -13.72 4.78 -12.32
N VAL A 132 -13.81 3.56 -12.84
CA VAL A 132 -13.61 3.31 -14.27
C VAL A 132 -14.77 3.89 -15.09
N ASP A 133 -14.46 4.80 -15.99
CA ASP A 133 -15.34 5.20 -17.10
C ASP A 133 -15.09 4.24 -18.27
N ALA A 134 -16.09 3.43 -18.58
CA ALA A 134 -15.97 2.38 -19.60
C ALA A 134 -15.69 2.93 -21.00
N ALA A 135 -16.27 4.07 -21.38
CA ALA A 135 -16.09 4.66 -22.70
C ALA A 135 -14.68 5.25 -22.83
N LEU A 136 -14.24 5.98 -21.79
CA LEU A 136 -12.91 6.55 -21.74
C LEU A 136 -11.82 5.47 -21.71
N ALA A 137 -12.02 4.41 -20.92
CA ALA A 137 -11.12 3.27 -20.86
C ALA A 137 -11.05 2.51 -22.20
N ALA A 138 -12.18 2.30 -22.88
CA ALA A 138 -12.21 1.66 -24.20
C ALA A 138 -11.46 2.47 -25.26
N ARG A 139 -11.63 3.81 -25.25
CA ARG A 139 -10.86 4.72 -26.10
C ARG A 139 -9.37 4.64 -25.78
N GLY A 140 -9.00 4.69 -24.50
CA GLY A 140 -7.60 4.59 -24.06
C GLY A 140 -6.94 3.28 -24.50
N MET A 141 -7.64 2.17 -24.32
CA MET A 141 -7.20 0.85 -24.80
C MET A 141 -6.94 0.85 -26.32
N THR A 142 -7.84 1.48 -27.09
CA THR A 142 -7.74 1.55 -28.55
C THR A 142 -6.49 2.33 -28.95
N VAL A 143 -6.22 3.47 -28.30
CA VAL A 143 -5.01 4.27 -28.55
C VAL A 143 -3.76 3.48 -28.15
N VAL A 144 -3.76 2.81 -26.99
CA VAL A 144 -2.65 1.99 -26.52
C VAL A 144 -2.30 0.88 -27.51
N GLN A 145 -3.31 0.23 -28.10
CA GLN A 145 -3.13 -0.79 -29.12
C GLN A 145 -2.63 -0.19 -30.44
N ALA A 146 -3.28 0.86 -30.93
CA ALA A 146 -2.94 1.52 -32.19
C ALA A 146 -1.52 2.10 -32.20
N ARG A 147 -1.03 2.58 -31.05
CA ARG A 147 0.33 3.10 -30.88
C ARG A 147 1.34 2.04 -30.44
N SER A 148 0.92 0.78 -30.34
CA SER A 148 1.79 -0.37 -29.99
C SER A 148 2.58 -0.17 -28.68
N CYS A 149 1.98 0.42 -27.64
CA CYS A 149 2.71 0.75 -26.40
C CYS A 149 3.38 -0.49 -25.78
N VAL A 150 2.73 -1.65 -25.88
CA VAL A 150 3.21 -2.94 -25.39
C VAL A 150 4.54 -3.37 -26.05
N ALA A 151 4.83 -2.92 -27.28
CA ALA A 151 6.07 -3.27 -27.97
C ALA A 151 7.31 -2.75 -27.21
N CYS A 152 7.20 -1.60 -26.54
CA CYS A 152 8.28 -1.03 -25.74
C CYS A 152 8.09 -1.28 -24.25
N HIS A 153 6.86 -1.15 -23.74
CA HIS A 153 6.54 -1.27 -22.31
C HIS A 153 6.25 -2.70 -21.84
N GLY A 154 6.42 -3.69 -22.70
CA GLY A 154 6.29 -5.11 -22.36
C GLY A 154 4.86 -5.60 -22.21
N ALA A 155 4.72 -6.93 -22.11
CA ALA A 155 3.45 -7.61 -21.94
C ALA A 155 2.73 -7.12 -20.67
N GLY A 156 1.41 -6.90 -20.79
CA GLY A 156 0.60 -6.34 -19.70
C GLY A 156 1.04 -4.94 -19.26
N LEU A 157 1.88 -4.23 -20.04
CA LEU A 157 2.44 -2.92 -19.71
C LEU A 157 3.23 -2.95 -18.39
N ALA A 158 3.87 -4.08 -18.12
CA ALA A 158 4.61 -4.38 -16.90
C ALA A 158 5.99 -3.71 -16.84
N GLY A 159 6.45 -3.12 -17.94
CA GLY A 159 7.80 -2.57 -18.06
C GLY A 159 8.88 -3.63 -18.31
N ASN A 160 10.09 -3.16 -18.51
CA ASN A 160 11.33 -3.93 -18.63
C ASN A 160 12.52 -3.02 -18.27
N GLU A 161 13.76 -3.47 -18.45
CA GLU A 161 14.95 -2.68 -18.10
C GLU A 161 15.02 -1.31 -18.79
N ARG A 162 14.43 -1.16 -19.98
CA ARG A 162 14.48 0.08 -20.78
C ARG A 162 13.22 0.93 -20.69
N ALA A 163 12.09 0.35 -20.29
CA ALA A 163 10.79 1.00 -20.29
C ALA A 163 10.06 0.80 -18.96
N PRO A 164 9.45 1.85 -18.39
CA PRO A 164 8.73 1.73 -17.12
C PRO A 164 7.47 0.88 -17.24
N ARG A 165 7.04 0.37 -16.09
CA ARG A 165 5.69 -0.14 -15.90
C ARG A 165 4.69 1.01 -16.03
N LEU A 166 3.65 0.82 -16.83
CA LEU A 166 2.55 1.78 -16.98
C LEU A 166 1.26 1.28 -16.35
N ALA A 167 1.03 -0.04 -16.34
CA ALA A 167 -0.17 -0.64 -15.76
C ALA A 167 -0.32 -0.23 -14.30
N GLY A 168 -1.47 0.32 -13.91
CA GLY A 168 -1.79 0.70 -12.53
C GLY A 168 -0.98 1.88 -11.99
N GLN A 169 -0.38 2.70 -12.85
CA GLN A 169 0.24 3.96 -12.44
C GLN A 169 -0.83 5.04 -12.22
N GLY A 170 -0.52 6.10 -11.47
CA GLY A 170 -1.47 7.21 -11.22
C GLY A 170 -1.93 7.90 -12.51
N GLU A 171 -3.24 8.16 -12.61
CA GLU A 171 -3.89 8.72 -13.80
C GLU A 171 -3.37 10.14 -14.09
N ALA A 172 -3.35 11.00 -13.08
CA ALA A 172 -2.84 12.38 -13.22
C ALA A 172 -1.34 12.38 -13.60
N TYR A 173 -0.54 11.55 -12.93
CA TYR A 173 0.88 11.41 -13.25
C TYR A 173 1.10 10.99 -14.70
N LEU A 174 0.38 9.96 -15.18
CA LEU A 174 0.49 9.48 -16.55
C LEU A 174 0.14 10.55 -17.58
N ALA A 175 -0.96 11.28 -17.35
CA ALA A 175 -1.36 12.39 -18.21
C ALA A 175 -0.27 13.47 -18.25
N ASP A 176 0.24 13.89 -17.09
CA ASP A 176 1.29 14.89 -16.98
C ASP A 176 2.58 14.46 -17.69
N GLN A 177 2.96 13.19 -17.59
CA GLN A 177 4.15 12.69 -18.27
C GLN A 177 3.99 12.71 -19.79
N LEU A 178 2.82 12.30 -20.31
CA LEU A 178 2.55 12.35 -21.75
C LEU A 178 2.55 13.80 -22.27
N VAL A 179 1.95 14.73 -21.52
CA VAL A 179 2.00 16.17 -21.85
C VAL A 179 3.45 16.68 -21.83
N ALA A 180 4.25 16.29 -20.83
CA ALA A 180 5.65 16.70 -20.73
C ALA A 180 6.50 16.16 -21.89
N PHE A 181 6.30 14.91 -22.31
CA PHE A 181 6.95 14.36 -23.50
C PHE A 181 6.51 15.09 -24.78
N ARG A 182 5.22 15.34 -24.95
CA ARG A 182 4.68 16.07 -26.12
C ARG A 182 5.25 17.48 -26.22
N ALA A 183 5.44 18.15 -25.08
CA ALA A 183 6.00 19.50 -25.00
C ALA A 183 7.53 19.57 -25.03
N GLY A 184 8.24 18.42 -25.08
CA GLY A 184 9.70 18.39 -24.98
C GLY A 184 10.26 18.83 -23.62
N LYS A 185 9.44 18.84 -22.56
CA LYS A 185 9.89 19.10 -21.18
C LYS A 185 10.49 17.85 -20.53
N ARG A 186 10.16 16.68 -21.08
CA ARG A 186 10.72 15.38 -20.69
C ARG A 186 11.23 14.65 -21.92
N HIS A 187 12.35 13.96 -21.77
CA HIS A 187 12.95 13.13 -22.81
C HIS A 187 13.30 11.75 -22.25
N ASP A 188 13.12 10.73 -23.07
CA ASP A 188 13.78 9.44 -22.90
C ASP A 188 15.05 9.43 -23.76
N GLU A 189 15.97 8.49 -23.50
CA GLU A 189 17.27 8.45 -24.17
C GLU A 189 17.17 8.31 -25.69
N THR A 190 16.09 7.71 -26.19
CA THR A 190 15.86 7.49 -27.63
C THR A 190 15.00 8.57 -28.27
N GLY A 191 14.34 9.41 -27.46
CA GLY A 191 13.30 10.35 -27.90
C GLY A 191 12.02 9.68 -28.43
N ALA A 192 11.88 8.37 -28.29
CA ALA A 192 10.75 7.62 -28.82
C ALA A 192 9.42 8.06 -28.20
N MET A 193 9.39 8.35 -26.89
CA MET A 193 8.18 8.81 -26.21
C MET A 193 7.78 10.21 -26.63
N ASN A 194 8.72 11.09 -26.99
CA ASN A 194 8.39 12.38 -27.57
C ASN A 194 7.66 12.20 -28.91
N GLY A 195 8.16 11.30 -29.78
CA GLY A 195 7.51 10.98 -31.06
C GLY A 195 6.12 10.36 -30.90
N VAL A 196 5.95 9.44 -29.94
CA VAL A 196 4.63 8.87 -29.62
C VAL A 196 3.68 9.95 -29.10
N ALA A 197 4.13 10.76 -28.13
CA ALA A 197 3.29 11.77 -27.48
C ALA A 197 2.90 12.92 -28.43
N ALA A 198 3.75 13.27 -29.40
CA ALA A 198 3.46 14.25 -30.45
C ALA A 198 2.21 13.91 -31.27
N ALA A 199 1.88 12.62 -31.39
CA ALA A 199 0.73 12.13 -32.15
C ALA A 199 -0.55 11.95 -31.32
N LEU A 200 -0.55 12.37 -30.05
CA LEU A 200 -1.69 12.25 -29.14
C LEU A 200 -2.42 13.59 -28.95
N SER A 201 -3.74 13.58 -29.13
CA SER A 201 -4.61 14.68 -28.72
C SER A 201 -4.76 14.75 -27.20
N ASP A 202 -5.31 15.85 -26.67
CA ASP A 202 -5.57 15.97 -25.23
C ASP A 202 -6.59 14.92 -24.76
N GLU A 203 -7.59 14.64 -25.60
CA GLU A 203 -8.56 13.57 -25.36
C GLU A 203 -7.89 12.19 -25.32
N ASP A 204 -6.92 11.95 -26.20
CA ASP A 204 -6.19 10.68 -26.22
C ASP A 204 -5.29 10.53 -24.99
N ILE A 205 -4.60 11.61 -24.58
CA ILE A 205 -3.79 11.59 -23.35
C ILE A 205 -4.65 11.26 -22.13
N ARG A 206 -5.80 11.92 -21.98
CA ARG A 206 -6.74 11.63 -20.89
C ARG A 206 -7.22 10.18 -20.94
N ALA A 207 -7.61 9.70 -22.13
CA ALA A 207 -8.10 8.33 -22.31
C ALA A 207 -7.02 7.28 -22.00
N VAL A 208 -5.80 7.47 -22.52
CA VAL A 208 -4.66 6.57 -22.28
C VAL A 208 -4.31 6.54 -20.80
N ALA A 209 -4.21 7.70 -20.14
CA ALA A 209 -3.91 7.77 -18.72
C ALA A 209 -4.95 7.03 -17.87
N HIS A 210 -6.24 7.28 -18.13
CA HIS A 210 -7.35 6.62 -17.44
C HIS A 210 -7.32 5.09 -17.61
N TYR A 211 -7.14 4.64 -18.86
CA TYR A 211 -7.04 3.21 -19.16
C TYR A 211 -5.86 2.57 -18.44
N LEU A 212 -4.65 3.14 -18.54
CA LEU A 212 -3.45 2.59 -17.93
C LEU A 212 -3.56 2.52 -16.39
N ALA A 213 -4.13 3.54 -15.76
CA ALA A 213 -4.39 3.57 -14.32
C ALA A 213 -5.40 2.48 -13.88
N SER A 214 -6.37 2.16 -14.75
CA SER A 214 -7.37 1.11 -14.48
C SER A 214 -6.80 -0.33 -14.49
N ILE A 215 -5.60 -0.53 -15.06
CA ILE A 215 -5.01 -1.87 -15.18
C ILE A 215 -4.51 -2.35 -13.82
N VAL A 216 -4.91 -3.55 -13.42
CA VAL A 216 -4.33 -4.24 -12.26
C VAL A 216 -2.97 -4.84 -12.67
N PRO A 217 -1.84 -4.43 -12.05
CA PRO A 217 -0.52 -4.93 -12.44
C PRO A 217 -0.36 -6.43 -12.21
N ALA A 218 0.33 -7.10 -13.13
CA ALA A 218 0.67 -8.52 -13.01
C ALA A 218 1.75 -8.73 -11.94
N HIS A 219 1.29 -8.86 -10.69
CA HIS A 219 1.88 -9.48 -9.49
C HIS A 219 0.87 -9.42 -8.32
N ALA A 220 -0.27 -8.74 -8.50
CA ALA A 220 -1.40 -8.80 -7.58
C ALA A 220 -2.14 -10.17 -7.57
N ALA A 221 -1.98 -11.00 -8.61
CA ALA A 221 -2.66 -12.30 -8.73
C ALA A 221 -1.93 -13.48 -8.06
N ALA A 222 -0.65 -13.34 -7.69
CA ALA A 222 0.12 -14.40 -7.03
C ALA A 222 0.09 -14.32 -5.48
N ALA A 223 -0.34 -13.19 -4.92
CA ALA A 223 -0.39 -12.97 -3.47
C ALA A 223 -1.68 -13.47 -2.78
N THR A 224 -2.56 -14.15 -3.53
CA THR A 224 -3.72 -14.88 -2.98
C THR A 224 -3.41 -16.35 -2.68
N ALA A 225 -2.18 -16.82 -2.97
CA ALA A 225 -1.75 -18.21 -2.73
C ALA A 225 -0.69 -18.35 -1.62
N SER A 226 -0.59 -17.40 -0.69
CA SER A 226 0.13 -17.59 0.58
C SER A 226 -0.89 -17.87 1.68
N THR A 227 -0.97 -19.13 2.10
CA THR A 227 -1.86 -19.69 3.14
C THR A 227 -1.47 -19.27 4.57
N ASP A 228 -0.99 -18.05 4.77
CA ASP A 228 -0.74 -17.54 6.13
C ASP A 228 -1.19 -16.08 6.30
N ARG A 229 -2.34 -15.74 5.69
CA ARG A 229 -3.00 -14.45 5.88
C ARG A 229 -4.16 -14.61 6.86
N ALA A 230 -4.05 -13.96 8.02
CA ALA A 230 -5.21 -13.67 8.85
C ALA A 230 -6.35 -13.12 7.96
N PRO A 231 -7.61 -13.55 8.16
CA PRO A 231 -8.68 -13.32 7.21
C PRO A 231 -8.84 -11.82 6.94
N ARG A 232 -8.71 -11.44 5.67
CA ARG A 232 -8.97 -10.09 5.17
C ARG A 232 -10.48 -9.87 5.32
N LEU A 233 -10.90 -9.10 6.32
CA LEU A 233 -12.31 -8.69 6.47
C LEU A 233 -12.67 -7.88 5.23
N ALA A 234 -13.58 -8.41 4.41
CA ALA A 234 -14.15 -7.70 3.28
C ALA A 234 -15.00 -6.52 3.79
N ASN A 235 -15.23 -5.52 2.94
CA ASN A 235 -16.14 -4.40 3.21
C ASN A 235 -17.57 -4.92 3.40
N HIS A 236 -17.91 -5.23 4.64
CA HIS A 236 -19.26 -5.55 5.07
C HIS A 236 -19.89 -4.26 5.64
N ASP A 237 -21.11 -3.96 5.21
CA ASP A 237 -21.96 -2.96 5.86
C ASP A 237 -22.16 -3.35 7.34
N GLU A 238 -22.27 -2.37 8.25
CA GLU A 238 -22.37 -2.58 9.70
C GLU A 238 -23.48 -3.59 10.03
N ALA A 239 -24.62 -3.51 9.34
CA ALA A 239 -25.74 -4.43 9.51
C ALA A 239 -25.38 -5.88 9.18
N ASP A 240 -24.49 -6.10 8.20
CA ASP A 240 -24.01 -7.43 7.83
C ASP A 240 -22.98 -7.95 8.84
N LEU A 241 -22.12 -7.08 9.36
CA LEU A 241 -21.20 -7.42 10.45
C LEU A 241 -21.93 -7.80 11.74
N VAL A 242 -23.00 -7.07 12.11
CA VAL A 242 -23.84 -7.43 13.27
C VAL A 242 -24.45 -8.82 13.10
N LYS A 243 -24.96 -9.16 11.90
CA LYS A 243 -25.51 -10.49 11.62
C LYS A 243 -24.44 -11.57 11.72
N GLN A 244 -23.25 -11.34 11.15
CA GLN A 244 -22.17 -12.31 11.18
C GLN A 244 -21.62 -12.55 12.59
N ILE A 245 -21.40 -11.48 13.37
CA ILE A 245 -20.95 -11.57 14.77
C ILE A 245 -22.01 -12.27 15.63
N THR A 246 -23.30 -12.01 15.38
CA THR A 246 -24.41 -12.67 16.09
C THR A 246 -24.50 -14.16 15.73
N ALA A 247 -24.30 -14.53 14.46
CA ALA A 247 -24.27 -15.93 14.03
C ALA A 247 -23.09 -16.71 14.63
N ILE A 248 -21.94 -16.04 14.82
CA ILE A 248 -20.80 -16.58 15.58
C ILE A 248 -21.14 -16.65 17.07
N LYS A 249 -21.88 -15.71 17.66
CA LYS A 249 -22.29 -15.82 19.07
C LYS A 249 -23.21 -17.02 19.33
N THR A 250 -24.11 -17.33 18.39
CA THR A 250 -25.13 -18.38 18.53
C THR A 250 -24.67 -19.77 18.08
N GLY A 251 -23.40 -19.93 17.66
CA GLY A 251 -22.86 -21.22 17.25
C GLY A 251 -23.33 -21.73 15.89
N ASN A 252 -24.00 -20.89 15.09
CA ASN A 252 -24.66 -21.32 13.86
C ASN A 252 -23.77 -21.23 12.60
N ARG A 253 -22.43 -21.17 12.79
CA ARG A 253 -21.43 -21.08 11.71
C ARG A 253 -20.41 -22.22 11.88
N ALA A 254 -20.35 -23.13 10.91
CA ALA A 254 -19.67 -24.43 11.04
C ALA A 254 -18.11 -24.39 11.00
N ASP A 255 -17.51 -23.24 10.66
CA ASP A 255 -16.08 -23.00 10.42
C ASP A 255 -15.34 -22.39 11.64
N SER A 256 -15.96 -22.42 12.81
CA SER A 256 -15.63 -21.50 13.90
C SER A 256 -15.00 -22.19 15.13
N ALA A 257 -14.00 -23.03 14.88
CA ALA A 257 -13.25 -23.69 15.94
C ALA A 257 -12.27 -22.73 16.68
N SER A 258 -12.53 -22.58 17.99
CA SER A 258 -11.56 -22.54 19.11
C SER A 258 -10.86 -21.28 19.64
N ALA A 259 -11.19 -20.04 19.24
CA ALA A 259 -10.78 -18.86 20.05
C ALA A 259 -11.72 -17.66 19.89
N MET A 260 -12.15 -17.42 18.66
CA MET A 260 -13.03 -16.30 18.32
C MET A 260 -14.43 -16.45 18.92
N HIS A 261 -14.93 -17.69 19.01
CA HIS A 261 -16.19 -18.03 19.66
C HIS A 261 -16.25 -17.63 21.14
N ALA A 262 -15.19 -17.92 21.91
CA ALA A 262 -15.16 -17.63 23.34
C ALA A 262 -15.08 -16.12 23.64
N ALA A 263 -14.47 -15.35 22.75
CA ALA A 263 -14.43 -13.90 22.84
C ALA A 263 -15.78 -13.26 22.48
N VAL A 264 -16.44 -13.74 21.42
CA VAL A 264 -17.73 -13.21 20.94
C VAL A 264 -18.90 -13.62 21.84
N ALA A 265 -18.84 -14.79 22.49
CA ALA A 265 -19.88 -15.28 23.40
C ALA A 265 -20.15 -14.35 24.62
N ARG A 266 -19.17 -13.51 24.99
CA ARG A 266 -19.24 -12.62 26.15
C ARG A 266 -19.72 -11.20 25.82
N LEU A 267 -19.91 -10.87 24.54
CA LEU A 267 -20.33 -9.54 24.10
C LEU A 267 -21.83 -9.33 24.35
N SER A 268 -22.21 -8.18 24.89
CA SER A 268 -23.61 -7.75 24.94
C SER A 268 -24.12 -7.34 23.55
N GLY A 269 -25.43 -7.10 23.40
CA GLY A 269 -25.99 -6.66 22.12
C GLY A 269 -25.40 -5.33 21.63
N ASP A 270 -25.14 -4.41 22.56
CA ASP A 270 -24.56 -3.10 22.26
C ASP A 270 -23.06 -3.21 21.91
N ASP A 271 -22.33 -4.13 22.55
CA ASP A 271 -20.92 -4.39 22.23
C ASP A 271 -20.74 -4.95 20.81
N ILE A 272 -21.68 -5.79 20.37
CA ILE A 272 -21.67 -6.34 19.00
C ILE A 272 -21.82 -5.22 17.97
N ARG A 273 -22.70 -4.24 18.23
CA ARG A 273 -22.90 -3.08 17.34
C ARG A 273 -21.70 -2.15 17.36
N ALA A 274 -21.10 -1.90 18.53
CA ALA A 274 -19.89 -1.07 18.63
C ALA A 274 -18.70 -1.70 17.89
N VAL A 275 -18.50 -3.02 18.01
CA VAL A 275 -17.46 -3.75 17.27
C VAL A 275 -17.74 -3.73 15.76
N ALA A 276 -18.99 -3.95 15.35
CA ALA A 276 -19.38 -3.87 13.93
C ALA A 276 -19.15 -2.46 13.34
N TYR A 277 -19.54 -1.41 14.07
CA TYR A 277 -19.33 -0.02 13.68
C TYR A 277 -17.84 0.33 13.55
N TYR A 278 -17.02 -0.10 14.51
CA TYR A 278 -15.58 0.10 14.46
C TYR A 278 -14.94 -0.61 13.25
N LEU A 279 -15.30 -1.87 13.01
CA LEU A 279 -14.77 -2.65 11.89
C LEU A 279 -15.20 -2.11 10.52
N ALA A 280 -16.41 -1.55 10.43
CA ALA A 280 -16.92 -0.93 9.20
C ALA A 280 -16.22 0.41 8.87
N ASN A 281 -15.78 1.17 9.87
CA ASN A 281 -15.21 2.52 9.68
C ASN A 281 -13.67 2.57 9.69
N VAL A 282 -13.00 1.56 10.26
CA VAL A 282 -11.54 1.48 10.23
C VAL A 282 -11.01 1.01 8.86
N SER A 283 -11.81 0.29 8.07
CA SER A 283 -11.44 -0.12 6.71
C SER A 283 -11.57 1.02 5.67
N SER A 284 -12.28 2.10 6.00
CA SER A 284 -12.56 3.23 5.10
C SER A 284 -11.65 4.46 5.32
N GLY A 285 -10.69 4.41 6.25
CA GLY A 285 -9.66 5.44 6.40
C GLY A 285 -10.16 6.79 6.92
N HIS A 286 -11.29 6.83 7.61
CA HIS A 286 -11.80 8.08 8.21
C HIS A 286 -11.28 8.24 9.64
N GLU A 287 -10.14 8.91 9.80
CA GLU A 287 -9.77 9.51 11.09
C GLU A 287 -10.48 10.87 11.21
N GLY A 288 -11.29 11.04 12.27
CA GLY A 288 -11.75 12.35 12.73
C GLY A 288 -13.27 12.54 12.75
N GLY A 289 -13.89 12.17 13.86
CA GLY A 289 -15.26 12.56 14.20
C GLY A 289 -15.48 12.47 15.71
N SER A 290 -15.39 13.62 16.38
CA SER A 290 -15.66 13.81 17.82
C SER A 290 -16.97 13.13 18.24
N VAL A 291 -16.89 12.16 19.15
CA VAL A 291 -18.07 11.65 19.88
C VAL A 291 -18.34 12.60 21.06
N ARG A 292 -19.53 13.20 21.07
CA ARG A 292 -20.16 13.74 22.29
C ARG A 292 -20.90 12.62 22.99
#